data_AF-A0AAV5BB16-F1
#
_entry.id   AF-A0AAV5BB16-F1
#
_cell.length_a   1.000
_cell.length_b   1.000
_cell.length_c   1.000
_cell.angle_alpha   90.00
_cell.angle_beta   90.00
_cell.angle_gamma   90.00
#
_symmetry.space_group_name_H-M   'P 1'
#
loop_
_entity.id
_entity.type
_entity.pdbx_description
1 polymer ?
#
loop_
_entity_poly.entity_id
_entity_poly.type
_entity_poly.pdbx_seq_one_letter_code
_entity_poly.pdbx_strand_id
1 'polypeptide(L)'
;MKKRMFQMRCPFCGHSFQIMRDTLVIEGMDSHASRRLRNRTYFAHQCSQCRRMYDLVYPLILRCVDRFAIVLNVQCSPNDFGEPVYECSSPRQFYELYGILSDGADWRIVLWLENRLKQNYNCDVIYESFDMENSIYYFYVNDRIMAVKYKKEHNEI
;
A
#
# COMPACT_ATOMS: atom_id res chain seq x y z
N MET A 1 10.98 3.28 -18.23
CA MET A 1 10.28 3.99 -17.14
C MET A 1 10.37 5.49 -17.40
N LYS A 2 9.26 6.23 -17.37
CA LYS A 2 9.26 7.68 -17.61
C LYS A 2 9.46 8.41 -16.28
N LYS A 3 10.64 9.00 -16.09
CA LYS A 3 10.94 9.89 -14.96
C LYS A 3 10.33 11.27 -15.21
N ARG A 4 9.73 11.86 -14.19
CA ARG A 4 9.19 13.23 -14.23
C ARG A 4 9.74 14.06 -13.08
N MET A 5 9.97 15.34 -13.36
CA MET A 5 10.31 16.34 -12.35
C MET A 5 9.03 16.82 -11.67
N PHE A 6 8.99 16.73 -10.34
CA PHE A 6 7.89 17.24 -9.53
C PHE A 6 8.41 18.37 -8.63
N GLN A 7 7.75 19.52 -8.71
CA GLN A 7 7.95 20.58 -7.72
C GLN A 7 7.09 20.26 -6.49
N MET A 8 7.75 20.20 -5.34
CA MET A 8 7.15 19.84 -4.07
C MET A 8 7.45 20.91 -3.03
N ARG A 9 6.61 20.98 -1.99
CA ARG A 9 6.79 21.88 -0.86
C ARG A 9 6.70 21.11 0.44
N CYS A 10 7.60 21.37 1.38
CA CYS A 10 7.51 20.79 2.71
C CYS A 10 6.22 21.29 3.39
N PRO A 11 5.34 20.40 3.88
CA PRO A 11 4.08 20.80 4.49
C PRO A 11 4.25 21.51 5.83
N PHE A 12 5.45 21.46 6.43
CA PHE A 12 5.71 22.04 7.75
C PHE A 12 6.41 23.41 7.73
N CYS A 13 7.37 23.61 6.84
CA CYS A 13 8.17 24.85 6.78
C CYS A 13 8.05 25.59 5.45
N GLY A 14 7.34 25.02 4.48
CA GLY A 14 7.16 25.65 3.18
C GLY A 14 8.38 25.63 2.27
N HIS A 15 9.47 24.93 2.63
CA HIS A 15 10.65 24.77 1.77
C HIS A 15 10.27 24.10 0.44
N SER A 16 10.60 24.74 -0.68
CA SER A 16 10.34 24.22 -2.02
C SER A 16 11.56 23.46 -2.55
N PHE A 17 11.32 22.31 -3.16
CA PHE A 17 12.36 21.47 -3.74
C PHE A 17 11.80 20.73 -4.95
N GLN A 18 12.70 20.15 -5.74
CA GLN A 18 12.33 19.35 -6.90
C GLN A 18 12.79 17.91 -6.70
N ILE A 19 11.96 16.95 -7.13
CA ILE A 19 12.30 15.53 -7.13
C ILE A 19 12.13 14.95 -8.52
N MET A 20 13.05 14.07 -8.90
CA MET A 20 12.90 13.21 -10.06
C MET A 20 12.38 11.85 -9.59
N ARG A 21 11.18 11.47 -10.04
CA ARG A 21 10.55 10.20 -9.68
C ARG A 21 9.92 9.52 -10.88
N ASP A 22 9.93 8.19 -10.83
CA ASP A 22 9.16 7.37 -11.76
C ASP A 22 7.67 7.50 -11.43
N THR A 23 6.87 7.62 -12.48
CA THR A 23 5.40 7.60 -12.38
C THR A 23 4.83 6.22 -12.67
N LEU A 24 5.66 5.29 -13.13
CA LEU A 24 5.33 3.90 -13.37
C LEU A 24 6.44 3.02 -12.79
N VAL A 25 6.06 2.14 -11.87
CA VAL A 25 6.90 1.08 -11.32
C VAL A 25 6.29 -0.25 -11.75
N ILE A 26 7.12 -1.16 -12.25
CA ILE A 26 6.72 -2.53 -12.55
C ILE A 26 7.42 -3.42 -11.53
N GLU A 27 6.65 -4.21 -10.80
CA GLU A 27 7.20 -5.14 -9.80
C GLU A 27 8.19 -6.11 -10.46
N GLY A 28 9.33 -6.34 -9.80
CA GLY A 28 10.42 -7.18 -10.33
C GLY A 28 11.44 -6.45 -11.22
N MET A 29 11.13 -5.25 -11.75
CA MET A 29 12.12 -4.47 -12.51
C MET A 29 13.10 -3.69 -11.63
N ASP A 30 12.68 -3.27 -10.44
CA ASP A 30 13.51 -2.58 -9.45
C ASP A 30 13.29 -3.17 -8.05
N SER A 31 14.26 -3.98 -7.60
CA SER A 31 14.22 -4.62 -6.28
C SER A 31 14.29 -3.60 -5.13
N HIS A 32 14.91 -2.44 -5.33
CA HIS A 32 14.95 -1.38 -4.32
C HIS A 32 13.58 -0.73 -4.14
N ALA A 33 12.81 -0.54 -5.22
CA ALA A 33 11.45 -0.04 -5.16
C ALA A 33 10.55 -0.98 -4.36
N SER A 34 10.54 -2.27 -4.68
CA SER A 34 9.75 -3.29 -3.96
C SER A 34 10.11 -3.36 -2.48
N ARG A 35 11.41 -3.33 -2.12
CA ARG A 35 11.84 -3.30 -0.72
C ARG A 35 11.33 -2.06 0.01
N ARG A 36 11.40 -0.90 -0.63
CA ARG A 36 10.92 0.37 -0.07
C ARG A 36 9.39 0.44 0.06
N LEU A 37 8.66 -0.26 -0.80
CA LEU A 37 7.22 -0.41 -0.69
C LEU A 37 6.85 -1.30 0.50
N ARG A 38 7.49 -2.47 0.65
CA ARG A 38 7.24 -3.38 1.79
C ARG A 38 7.56 -2.75 3.14
N ASN A 39 8.69 -2.05 3.25
CA ASN A 39 9.08 -1.42 4.52
C ASN A 39 8.46 -0.02 4.73
N ARG A 40 7.49 0.38 3.89
CA ARG A 40 6.74 1.65 4.02
C ARG A 40 7.60 2.91 3.95
N THR A 41 8.69 2.91 3.17
CA THR A 41 9.60 4.06 3.03
C THR A 41 9.66 4.66 1.63
N TYR A 42 9.03 4.05 0.62
CA TYR A 42 9.01 4.53 -0.77
C TYR A 42 8.69 6.03 -0.95
N PHE A 43 7.62 6.52 -0.33
CA PHE A 43 7.17 7.90 -0.35
C PHE A 43 7.83 8.78 0.73
N ALA A 44 8.50 8.18 1.70
CA ALA A 44 9.10 8.92 2.82
C ALA A 44 10.16 9.92 2.35
N HIS A 45 10.12 11.12 2.92
CA HIS A 45 11.07 12.19 2.68
C HIS A 45 11.39 12.97 3.95
N GLN A 46 12.64 13.37 4.08
CA GLN A 46 13.11 14.27 5.12
C GLN A 46 13.36 15.65 4.54
N CYS A 47 12.70 16.69 5.07
CA CYS A 47 13.00 18.05 4.67
C CYS A 47 14.47 18.41 4.99
N SER A 48 15.21 18.91 4.01
CA SER A 48 16.58 19.40 4.21
C SER A 48 16.66 20.60 5.18
N GLN A 49 15.62 21.44 5.21
CA GLN A 49 15.58 22.66 6.01
C GLN A 49 15.10 22.41 7.45
N CYS A 50 13.91 21.83 7.64
CA CYS A 50 13.33 21.64 8.99
C CYS A 50 13.52 20.23 9.56
N ARG A 51 14.16 19.32 8.82
CA ARG A 51 14.49 17.94 9.22
C ARG A 51 13.30 17.02 9.56
N ARG A 52 12.06 17.49 9.44
CA ARG A 52 10.85 16.68 9.64
C ARG A 52 10.66 15.67 8.52
N MET A 53 10.15 14.50 8.90
CA MET A 53 9.75 13.43 7.99
C MET A 53 8.29 13.60 7.55
N TYR A 54 7.99 13.33 6.29
CA TYR A 54 6.64 13.27 5.74
C TYR A 54 6.60 12.42 4.46
N ASP A 55 5.40 12.01 4.05
CA ASP A 55 5.20 11.33 2.79
C ASP A 55 5.10 12.30 1.62
N LEU A 56 5.81 11.98 0.54
CA LEU A 56 5.67 12.63 -0.75
C LEU A 56 4.44 12.07 -1.45
N VAL A 57 3.50 12.97 -1.71
CA VAL A 57 2.26 12.64 -2.41
C VAL A 57 2.41 13.09 -3.87
N TYR A 58 2.63 12.14 -4.78
CA TYR A 58 2.74 12.41 -6.22
C TYR A 58 2.08 11.29 -7.03
N PRO A 59 1.71 11.56 -8.29
CA PRO A 59 1.13 10.56 -9.19
C PRO A 59 2.04 9.34 -9.39
N LEU A 60 1.55 8.14 -9.08
CA LEU A 60 2.28 6.88 -9.24
C LEU A 60 1.36 5.74 -9.67
N ILE A 61 1.86 4.89 -10.56
CA ILE A 61 1.28 3.61 -10.94
C ILE A 61 2.27 2.51 -10.56
N LEU A 62 1.84 1.53 -9.79
CA LEU A 62 2.54 0.28 -9.58
C LEU A 62 1.81 -0.83 -10.33
N ARG A 63 2.49 -1.54 -11.21
CA ARG A 63 1.96 -2.73 -11.88
C ARG A 63 2.67 -3.98 -11.41
N CYS A 64 1.90 -4.96 -10.95
CA CYS A 64 2.32 -6.33 -10.77
C CYS A 64 1.68 -7.12 -11.91
N VAL A 65 2.48 -7.38 -12.95
CA VAL A 65 2.01 -7.95 -14.23
C VAL A 65 1.20 -9.22 -13.98
N ASP A 66 0.05 -9.34 -14.66
CA ASP A 66 -0.90 -10.44 -14.56
C ASP A 66 -1.58 -10.63 -13.17
N ARG A 67 -1.34 -9.70 -12.22
CA ARG A 67 -1.90 -9.78 -10.86
C ARG A 67 -2.80 -8.59 -10.52
N PHE A 68 -2.23 -7.38 -10.48
CA PHE A 68 -2.94 -6.16 -10.10
C PHE A 68 -2.13 -4.91 -10.42
N ALA A 69 -2.82 -3.77 -10.49
CA ALA A 69 -2.22 -2.44 -10.48
C ALA A 69 -2.74 -1.61 -9.31
N ILE A 70 -1.87 -0.81 -8.69
CA ILE A 70 -2.24 0.18 -7.67
C ILE A 70 -1.88 1.56 -8.19
N VAL A 71 -2.82 2.49 -8.14
CA VAL A 71 -2.61 3.88 -8.58
C VAL A 71 -2.78 4.85 -7.41
N LEU A 72 -1.90 5.85 -7.34
CA LEU A 72 -1.94 6.94 -6.38
C LEU A 72 -2.05 8.25 -7.14
N ASN A 73 -3.12 9.02 -6.90
CA ASN A 73 -3.31 10.35 -7.50
C ASN A 73 -3.11 10.40 -9.03
N VAL A 74 -3.53 9.33 -9.71
CA VAL A 74 -3.59 9.22 -11.16
C VAL A 74 -5.00 8.78 -11.50
N GLN A 75 -5.64 9.45 -12.46
CA GLN A 75 -6.85 8.92 -13.09
C GLN A 75 -6.41 7.87 -14.12
N CYS A 76 -6.81 6.61 -13.91
CA CYS A 76 -6.63 5.52 -14.85
C CYS A 76 -7.98 4.90 -15.16
N SER A 77 -8.18 4.43 -16.38
CA SER A 77 -9.33 3.59 -16.70
C SER A 77 -9.11 2.19 -16.13
N PRO A 78 -10.15 1.52 -15.60
CA PRO A 78 -10.05 0.12 -15.17
C PRO A 78 -9.53 -0.84 -16.24
N ASN A 79 -9.64 -0.46 -17.53
CA ASN A 79 -9.22 -1.27 -18.67
C ASN A 79 -7.81 -0.97 -19.18
N ASP A 80 -7.07 -0.03 -18.56
CA ASP A 80 -5.77 0.43 -19.09
C ASP A 80 -4.67 -0.63 -19.05
N PHE A 81 -4.82 -1.65 -18.19
CA PHE A 81 -3.73 -2.58 -17.89
C PHE A 81 -4.06 -4.07 -18.10
N GLY A 82 -5.35 -4.44 -18.15
CA GLY A 82 -5.77 -5.84 -18.23
C GLY A 82 -5.75 -6.59 -16.89
N GLU A 83 -5.06 -6.05 -15.87
CA GLU A 83 -5.17 -6.51 -14.48
C GLU A 83 -6.18 -5.66 -13.68
N PRO A 84 -6.72 -6.17 -12.55
CA PRO A 84 -7.51 -5.37 -11.63
C PRO A 84 -6.75 -4.12 -11.15
N VAL A 85 -7.41 -2.96 -11.24
CA VAL A 85 -6.85 -1.67 -10.85
C VAL A 85 -7.45 -1.20 -9.53
N TYR A 86 -6.59 -0.78 -8.60
CA TYR A 86 -7.00 -0.25 -7.31
C TYR A 86 -6.51 1.18 -7.11
N GLU A 87 -7.45 2.07 -6.82
CA GLU A 87 -7.18 3.48 -6.58
C GLU A 87 -6.92 3.75 -5.10
N CYS A 88 -5.84 4.48 -4.83
CA CYS A 88 -5.46 4.95 -3.51
C CYS A 88 -5.45 6.48 -3.47
N SER A 89 -5.95 7.02 -2.37
CA SER A 89 -5.99 8.46 -2.08
C SER A 89 -4.80 8.94 -1.26
N SER A 90 -4.02 8.02 -0.67
CA SER A 90 -2.87 8.34 0.17
C SER A 90 -1.76 7.29 0.06
N PRO A 91 -0.49 7.70 0.32
CA PRO A 91 0.64 6.78 0.47
C PRO A 91 0.40 5.65 1.49
N ARG A 92 -0.29 5.95 2.59
CA ARG A 92 -0.62 4.96 3.61
C ARG A 92 -1.51 3.86 3.06
N GLN A 93 -2.63 4.22 2.43
CA GLN A 93 -3.55 3.27 1.79
C GLN A 93 -2.82 2.45 0.71
N PHE A 94 -1.91 3.09 -0.03
CA PHE A 94 -1.09 2.43 -1.04
C PHE A 94 -0.21 1.33 -0.45
N TYR A 95 0.48 1.61 0.67
CA TYR A 95 1.30 0.60 1.35
C TYR A 95 0.49 -0.57 1.90
N GLU A 96 -0.63 -0.26 2.55
CA GLU A 96 -1.53 -1.26 3.14
C GLU A 96 -2.03 -2.20 2.04
N LEU A 97 -2.54 -1.64 0.95
CA LEU A 97 -3.06 -2.44 -0.16
C LEU A 97 -1.95 -3.21 -0.89
N TYR A 98 -0.78 -2.61 -1.10
CA TYR A 98 0.36 -3.32 -1.68
C TYR A 98 0.73 -4.55 -0.84
N GLY A 99 0.86 -4.42 0.48
CA GLY A 99 1.19 -5.56 1.35
C GLY A 99 0.18 -6.70 1.21
N ILE A 100 -1.11 -6.37 1.37
CA ILE A 100 -2.22 -7.33 1.25
C ILE A 100 -2.20 -8.08 -0.08
N LEU A 101 -2.16 -7.33 -1.20
CA LEU A 101 -2.23 -7.93 -2.53
C LEU A 101 -0.93 -8.66 -2.90
N SER A 102 0.21 -8.19 -2.41
CA SER A 102 1.51 -8.86 -2.57
C SER A 102 1.54 -10.22 -1.91
N ASP A 103 0.90 -10.37 -0.75
CA ASP A 103 0.76 -11.64 -0.02
C ASP A 103 -0.30 -12.57 -0.64
N GLY A 104 -1.06 -12.07 -1.62
CA GLY A 104 -2.14 -12.83 -2.28
C GLY A 104 -3.43 -12.90 -1.46
N ALA A 105 -3.58 -12.03 -0.45
CA ALA A 105 -4.77 -11.97 0.39
C ALA A 105 -5.89 -11.13 -0.27
N ASP A 106 -7.15 -11.43 0.06
CA ASP A 106 -8.28 -10.60 -0.37
C ASP A 106 -8.44 -9.40 0.58
N TRP A 107 -8.21 -8.20 0.06
CA TRP A 107 -8.30 -6.95 0.82
C TRP A 107 -9.67 -6.71 1.48
N ARG A 108 -10.76 -7.23 0.89
CA ARG A 108 -12.10 -7.11 1.49
C ARG A 108 -12.20 -7.95 2.76
N ILE A 109 -11.61 -9.15 2.75
CA ILE A 109 -11.55 -10.02 3.91
C ILE A 109 -10.66 -9.40 4.98
N VAL A 110 -9.50 -8.86 4.60
CA VAL A 110 -8.60 -8.16 5.53
C VAL A 110 -9.31 -7.01 6.23
N LEU A 111 -9.96 -6.11 5.49
CA LEU A 111 -10.68 -4.98 6.07
C LEU A 111 -11.84 -5.43 6.98
N TRP A 112 -12.57 -6.46 6.59
CA TRP A 112 -13.65 -7.01 7.42
C TRP A 112 -13.12 -7.58 8.74
N LEU A 113 -12.05 -8.38 8.68
CA LEU A 113 -11.38 -8.94 9.85
C LEU A 113 -10.80 -7.85 10.75
N GLU A 114 -10.12 -6.86 10.18
CA GLU A 114 -9.53 -5.74 10.91
C GLU A 114 -10.60 -4.96 11.67
N ASN A 115 -11.72 -4.61 11.01
CA ASN A 115 -12.83 -3.91 11.65
C ASN A 115 -13.48 -4.73 12.77
N ARG A 116 -13.66 -6.04 12.54
CA ARG A 116 -14.22 -6.95 13.55
C ARG A 116 -13.31 -7.06 14.78
N LEU A 117 -11.99 -7.17 14.57
CA LEU A 117 -11.02 -7.22 15.66
C LEU A 117 -10.96 -5.89 16.41
N LYS A 118 -10.98 -4.75 15.71
CA LYS A 118 -11.05 -3.41 16.32
C LYS A 118 -12.25 -3.27 17.25
N GLN A 119 -13.42 -3.73 16.82
CA GLN A 119 -14.64 -3.71 17.62
C GLN A 119 -14.56 -4.64 18.84
N ASN A 120 -14.02 -5.85 18.68
CA ASN A 120 -13.93 -6.83 19.75
C ASN A 120 -12.93 -6.46 20.86
N TYR A 121 -11.79 -5.88 20.48
CA TYR A 121 -10.69 -5.58 21.41
C TYR A 121 -10.64 -4.09 21.80
N ASN A 122 -11.43 -3.24 21.15
CA ASN A 122 -11.44 -1.79 21.34
C ASN A 122 -10.04 -1.16 21.30
N CYS A 123 -9.23 -1.60 20.33
CA CYS A 123 -7.86 -1.15 20.14
C CYS A 123 -7.51 -1.07 18.65
N ASP A 124 -6.36 -0.49 18.35
CA ASP A 124 -5.82 -0.50 17.00
C ASP A 124 -5.46 -1.92 16.56
N VAL A 125 -5.75 -2.20 15.29
CA VAL A 125 -5.47 -3.46 14.62
C VAL A 125 -4.83 -3.15 13.28
N ILE A 126 -3.75 -3.84 12.96
CA ILE A 126 -2.97 -3.64 11.74
C ILE A 126 -2.72 -5.01 11.09
N TYR A 127 -3.07 -5.16 9.82
CA TYR A 127 -2.70 -6.33 9.02
C TYR A 127 -1.18 -6.51 8.97
N GLU A 128 -0.74 -7.75 9.17
CA GLU A 128 0.68 -8.14 9.17
C GLU A 128 1.01 -8.97 7.94
N SER A 129 0.40 -10.15 7.79
CA SER A 129 0.65 -11.06 6.67
C SER A 129 -0.50 -12.05 6.44
N PHE A 130 -0.41 -12.82 5.37
CA PHE A 130 -1.34 -13.89 5.02
C PHE A 130 -0.57 -15.17 4.67
N ASP A 131 -0.91 -16.25 5.37
CA ASP A 131 -0.47 -17.61 5.04
C ASP A 131 -1.51 -18.25 4.12
N MET A 132 -1.15 -18.32 2.84
CA MET A 132 -1.99 -18.89 1.79
C MET A 132 -2.23 -20.39 1.97
N GLU A 133 -1.22 -21.15 2.41
CA GLU A 133 -1.31 -22.61 2.57
C GLU A 133 -2.33 -22.99 3.64
N ASN A 134 -2.34 -22.27 4.76
CA ASN A 134 -3.24 -22.53 5.88
C ASN A 134 -4.50 -21.66 5.90
N SER A 135 -4.58 -20.67 4.99
CA SER A 135 -5.62 -19.63 4.95
C SER A 135 -5.76 -18.89 6.28
N ILE A 136 -4.62 -18.44 6.82
CA ILE A 136 -4.52 -17.73 8.10
C ILE A 136 -4.10 -16.29 7.85
N TYR A 137 -4.86 -15.35 8.40
CA TYR A 137 -4.54 -13.93 8.39
C TYR A 137 -3.90 -13.54 9.72
N TYR A 138 -2.78 -12.85 9.67
CA TYR A 138 -2.07 -12.35 10.85
C TYR A 138 -2.30 -10.85 11.03
N PHE A 139 -2.59 -10.45 12.26
CA PHE A 139 -2.81 -9.06 12.63
C PHE A 139 -2.03 -8.72 13.90
N TYR A 140 -1.48 -7.52 13.98
CA TYR A 140 -1.09 -6.92 15.25
C TYR A 140 -2.33 -6.35 15.92
N VAL A 141 -2.65 -6.84 17.11
CA VAL A 141 -3.71 -6.35 18.00
C VAL A 141 -3.04 -5.90 19.30
N ASN A 142 -2.93 -4.59 19.51
CA ASN A 142 -2.19 -4.00 20.64
C ASN A 142 -0.77 -4.60 20.79
N ASP A 143 0.02 -4.55 19.70
CA ASP A 143 1.38 -5.07 19.57
C ASP A 143 1.56 -6.59 19.74
N ARG A 144 0.46 -7.36 19.80
CA ARG A 144 0.50 -8.83 19.82
C ARG A 144 0.05 -9.40 18.49
N ILE A 145 0.80 -10.38 17.99
CA ILE A 145 0.40 -11.11 16.78
C ILE A 145 -0.78 -12.02 17.10
N MET A 146 -1.85 -11.88 16.33
CA MET A 146 -3.03 -12.71 16.37
C MET A 146 -3.24 -13.40 15.03
N ALA A 147 -3.44 -14.71 15.07
CA ALA A 147 -3.77 -15.53 13.91
C ALA A 147 -5.29 -15.70 13.80
N VAL A 148 -5.85 -15.40 12.63
CA VAL A 148 -7.28 -15.56 12.34
C VAL A 148 -7.46 -16.46 11.14
N LYS A 149 -8.01 -17.65 11.39
CA LYS A 149 -8.37 -18.57 10.30
C LYS A 149 -9.70 -18.14 9.71
N TYR A 150 -9.71 -17.83 8.42
CA TYR A 150 -10.93 -17.51 7.70
C TYR A 150 -11.28 -18.68 6.78
N LYS A 151 -12.38 -19.37 7.09
CA LYS A 151 -13.00 -20.31 6.15
C LYS A 151 -14.07 -19.54 5.40
N LYS A 152 -13.97 -19.47 4.07
CA LYS A 152 -15.11 -19.10 3.22
C LYS A 152 -16.18 -20.17 3.45
N GLU A 153 -17.16 -19.90 4.31
CA GLU A 153 -18.39 -20.69 4.29
C GLU A 153 -18.98 -20.54 2.87
N HIS A 154 -19.34 -21.67 2.25
CA HIS A 154 -19.95 -21.69 0.93
C HIS A 154 -21.24 -20.87 0.94
N ASN A 155 -21.16 -19.62 0.52
CA ASN A 155 -22.30 -18.90 -0.01
C ASN A 155 -22.06 -18.74 -1.51
N GLU A 156 -22.39 -19.81 -2.23
CA GLU A 156 -22.83 -19.71 -3.62
C GLU A 156 -24.06 -18.79 -3.62
N ILE A 157 -24.00 -17.72 -4.42
CA ILE A 157 -25.18 -17.01 -4.94
C ILE A 157 -25.12 -17.17 -6.45
#